data_AF-A0A397ZJK3-F1
#
_entry.id   AF-A0A397ZJK3-F1
#
_cell.length_a   1.000
_cell.length_b   1.000
_cell.length_c   1.000
_cell.angle_alpha   90.00
_cell.angle_beta   90.00
_cell.angle_gamma   90.00
#
_symmetry.space_group_name_H-M   'P 1'
#
loop_
_entity.id
_entity.type
_entity.pdbx_description
1 polymer ?
#
loop_
_entity_poly.entity_id
_entity_poly.type
_entity_poly.pdbx_seq_one_letter_code
_entity_poly.pdbx_strand_id
1 'polypeptide(L)'
;MSRLIQNRVRNTFSRLKPSIALSSSTLTNNLSTSPEPSPEPLDESSEIWNVIIGRAGGDRVVSEDEVFHRLSNDPFCNRVNLSDTLLNKLLHRFRDDWRSALGVLKWAESRKAHKNHSAEAYDTAVDILGKAKKWDRMKAFVEKMKVDNTVTLNTVAKIMRRFAGAGEWEEAVNVFDRLNEFGLEKNTESMNLLLDTLCKEKRVERARSVLLELKAHIKPDAHTFNIFINGWCKTNRVEEALWTIQEMRGYGFRPCVISYTTIIKCYCLKSDFIKVYEMLSEMEANDSPPNSVTYTTIMSCLNAQKEFEESLRVAARMKRSGCEGDTLFYNCLIHTLARAGRLEEAERVFRDEMPSVNTSTYNSMIAMYCHHDEEEKAVELLREMESLKVCEPDVHTYHPLLRSCFKRGDVVEVGRLLKEMVTKHHLSLDESTYTFLIQRFCRADMCEWAYCLFEEMISQDIAPRHRTCLLLLDEVRKKSMHEAVERIEHVMRTVKLTAPVK
;
A
#
# COMPACT_ATOMS: atom_id res chain seq x y z
N MET A 1 10.37 -32.36 35.93
CA MET A 1 9.56 -31.13 35.77
C MET A 1 9.41 -30.65 34.32
N SER A 2 10.35 -30.94 33.40
CA SER A 2 10.33 -30.47 32.00
C SER A 2 9.22 -31.07 31.09
N ARG A 3 8.83 -32.35 31.26
CA ARG A 3 7.77 -32.99 30.43
C ARG A 3 6.33 -32.55 30.75
N LEU A 4 6.05 -32.12 31.99
CA LEU A 4 4.72 -31.64 32.40
C LEU A 4 4.43 -30.23 31.85
N ILE A 5 5.48 -29.43 31.64
CA ILE A 5 5.39 -28.12 30.99
C ILE A 5 5.22 -28.31 29.47
N GLN A 6 5.98 -29.21 28.84
CA GLN A 6 5.81 -29.57 27.42
C GLN A 6 4.37 -30.05 27.09
N ASN A 7 3.75 -30.86 27.96
CA ASN A 7 2.37 -31.30 27.76
C ASN A 7 1.33 -30.21 28.04
N ARG A 8 1.60 -29.24 28.94
CA ARG A 8 0.73 -28.06 29.12
C ARG A 8 0.83 -27.09 27.95
N VAL A 9 2.02 -26.87 27.39
CA VAL A 9 2.25 -25.99 26.23
C VAL A 9 1.60 -26.58 24.97
N ARG A 10 1.79 -27.88 24.71
CA ARG A 10 1.10 -28.59 23.61
C ARG A 10 -0.41 -28.58 23.77
N ASN A 11 -0.93 -28.67 25.00
CA ASN A 11 -2.36 -28.56 25.29
C ASN A 11 -2.92 -27.13 25.20
N THR A 12 -2.09 -26.11 25.35
CA THR A 12 -2.53 -24.71 25.24
C THR A 12 -2.69 -24.32 23.76
N PHE A 13 -1.78 -24.80 22.89
CA PHE A 13 -1.89 -24.63 21.43
C PHE A 13 -2.81 -25.64 20.74
N SER A 14 -2.96 -26.87 21.23
CA SER A 14 -3.94 -27.81 20.65
C SER A 14 -5.39 -27.36 20.87
N ARG A 15 -5.65 -26.58 21.93
CA ARG A 15 -6.94 -25.94 22.21
C ARG A 15 -7.21 -24.66 21.41
N LEU A 16 -6.24 -24.19 20.62
CA LEU A 16 -6.37 -23.05 19.71
C LEU A 16 -6.84 -23.47 18.30
N LYS A 17 -7.09 -24.76 18.03
CA LYS A 17 -7.71 -25.21 16.78
C LYS A 17 -9.24 -25.00 16.82
N PRO A 18 -9.83 -24.19 15.92
CA PRO A 18 -11.25 -24.32 15.63
C PRO A 18 -11.47 -25.68 14.96
N SER A 19 -12.30 -26.51 15.58
CA SER A 19 -12.72 -27.79 15.05
C SER A 19 -13.59 -27.60 13.80
N ILE A 20 -12.98 -27.67 12.62
CA ILE A 20 -13.67 -28.04 11.38
C ILE A 20 -13.20 -29.45 11.05
N ALA A 21 -13.87 -30.44 11.64
CA ALA A 21 -13.73 -31.84 11.27
C ALA A 21 -14.94 -32.20 10.40
N LEU A 22 -14.79 -32.12 9.09
CA LEU A 22 -15.63 -32.89 8.17
C LEU A 22 -15.03 -34.30 8.11
N SER A 23 -15.67 -35.22 8.81
CA SER A 23 -15.38 -36.65 8.76
C SER A 23 -15.75 -37.20 7.38
N SER A 24 -14.73 -37.55 6.59
CA SER A 24 -14.88 -38.44 5.46
C SER A 24 -14.97 -39.89 5.92
N SER A 25 -15.82 -40.66 5.25
CA SER A 25 -15.95 -42.13 5.23
C SER A 25 -16.82 -42.77 6.31
N THR A 26 -18.08 -43.08 5.95
CA THR A 26 -18.51 -44.48 5.85
C THR A 26 -19.80 -44.63 5.04
N LEU A 27 -19.79 -45.65 4.19
CA LEU A 27 -20.92 -46.44 3.66
C LEU A 27 -21.44 -46.13 2.24
N THR A 28 -20.88 -46.93 1.35
CA THR A 28 -21.43 -47.44 0.10
C THR A 28 -22.81 -48.09 0.24
N ASN A 29 -23.60 -47.95 -0.83
CA ASN A 29 -24.74 -48.75 -1.30
C ASN A 29 -26.12 -48.52 -0.67
N ASN A 30 -27.03 -47.91 -1.45
CA ASN A 30 -28.03 -48.66 -2.22
C ASN A 30 -28.78 -47.79 -3.24
N LEU A 31 -29.07 -48.38 -4.40
CA LEU A 31 -29.77 -47.81 -5.56
C LEU A 31 -31.25 -47.48 -5.27
N SER A 32 -31.76 -46.37 -5.83
CA SER A 32 -32.99 -46.35 -6.66
C SER A 32 -33.36 -44.95 -7.17
N THR A 33 -33.30 -44.82 -8.50
CA THR A 33 -34.24 -44.14 -9.43
C THR A 33 -34.68 -42.67 -9.25
N SER A 34 -34.25 -41.87 -10.25
CA SER A 34 -34.94 -40.76 -10.97
C SER A 34 -35.01 -39.35 -10.36
N PRO A 35 -35.11 -38.28 -11.19
CA PRO A 35 -34.40 -37.98 -12.45
C PRO A 35 -33.56 -36.69 -12.34
N GLU A 36 -32.60 -36.52 -13.26
CA GLU A 36 -31.74 -35.34 -13.41
C GLU A 36 -32.53 -34.01 -13.47
N PRO A 37 -32.14 -32.99 -12.70
CA PRO A 37 -32.28 -31.61 -13.10
C PRO A 37 -31.01 -31.17 -13.85
N SER A 38 -31.24 -30.44 -14.94
CA SER A 38 -30.29 -29.71 -15.79
C SER A 38 -29.07 -29.13 -15.08
N PRO A 39 -27.88 -29.08 -15.73
CA PRO A 39 -26.70 -28.48 -15.14
C PRO A 39 -26.89 -26.96 -14.99
N GLU A 40 -26.92 -26.49 -13.74
CA GLU A 40 -26.77 -25.08 -13.40
C GLU A 40 -25.35 -24.58 -13.78
N PRO A 41 -25.16 -23.29 -14.09
CA PRO A 41 -23.91 -22.77 -14.63
C PRO A 41 -22.82 -22.76 -13.55
N LEU A 42 -21.66 -23.34 -13.88
CA LEU A 42 -20.45 -23.32 -13.06
C LEU A 42 -19.90 -21.89 -12.89
N ASP A 43 -19.57 -21.54 -11.65
CA ASP A 43 -19.05 -20.23 -11.19
C ASP A 43 -17.73 -19.83 -11.90
N GLU A 44 -17.76 -18.71 -12.62
CA GLU A 44 -16.74 -18.28 -13.61
C GLU A 44 -15.41 -17.74 -13.03
N SER A 45 -15.14 -17.74 -11.72
CA SER A 45 -14.11 -16.82 -11.18
C SER A 45 -12.80 -17.39 -10.57
N SER A 46 -12.74 -18.62 -10.05
CA SER A 46 -11.55 -19.10 -9.31
C SER A 46 -10.72 -20.16 -10.03
N GLU A 47 -11.34 -21.18 -10.61
CA GLU A 47 -10.61 -22.27 -11.27
C GLU A 47 -10.05 -21.84 -12.64
N ILE A 48 -10.85 -21.14 -13.44
CA ILE A 48 -10.43 -20.56 -14.72
C ILE A 48 -9.23 -19.62 -14.53
N TRP A 49 -9.31 -18.81 -13.49
CA TRP A 49 -8.28 -17.86 -13.08
C TRP A 49 -6.94 -18.54 -12.77
N ASN A 50 -6.98 -19.57 -11.93
CA ASN A 50 -5.78 -20.30 -11.50
C ASN A 50 -5.15 -21.11 -12.65
N VAL A 51 -5.96 -21.68 -13.55
CA VAL A 51 -5.47 -22.41 -14.72
C VAL A 51 -4.73 -21.48 -15.69
N ILE A 52 -5.30 -20.31 -16.00
CA ILE A 52 -4.66 -19.34 -16.90
C ILE A 52 -3.36 -18.81 -16.28
N ILE A 53 -3.36 -18.52 -14.98
CA ILE A 53 -2.15 -18.07 -14.27
C ILE A 53 -1.06 -19.14 -14.29
N GLY A 54 -1.39 -20.40 -14.00
CA GLY A 54 -0.42 -21.50 -14.00
C GLY A 54 0.21 -21.73 -15.37
N ARG A 55 -0.54 -21.51 -16.47
CA ARG A 55 -0.05 -21.70 -17.84
C ARG A 55 0.72 -20.50 -18.38
N ALA A 56 0.31 -19.29 -18.01
CA ALA A 56 0.96 -18.05 -18.42
C ALA A 56 2.19 -17.69 -17.56
N GLY A 57 2.26 -18.16 -16.32
CA GLY A 57 3.30 -17.79 -15.34
C GLY A 57 4.30 -18.89 -14.96
N GLY A 58 4.44 -19.96 -15.76
CA GLY A 58 5.34 -21.08 -15.42
C GLY A 58 6.82 -20.67 -15.30
N ASP A 59 7.59 -21.39 -14.46
CA ASP A 59 8.96 -21.09 -13.99
C ASP A 59 10.04 -20.79 -15.05
N ARG A 60 9.73 -20.88 -16.35
CA ARG A 60 10.61 -20.47 -17.47
C ARG A 60 9.77 -19.93 -18.62
N VAL A 61 9.38 -18.66 -18.53
CA VAL A 61 8.84 -17.93 -19.69
C VAL A 61 10.02 -17.38 -20.51
N VAL A 62 10.28 -18.00 -21.66
CA VAL A 62 11.41 -17.62 -22.53
C VAL A 62 10.98 -16.53 -23.53
N SER A 63 9.76 -16.60 -24.06
CA SER A 63 9.22 -15.62 -25.01
C SER A 63 7.70 -15.40 -24.87
N GLU A 64 7.22 -14.26 -25.36
CA GLU A 64 5.78 -13.93 -25.43
C GLU A 64 4.99 -14.89 -26.35
N ASP A 65 5.63 -15.39 -27.40
CA ASP A 65 5.00 -16.29 -28.37
C ASP A 65 4.82 -17.69 -27.78
N GLU A 66 5.71 -18.11 -26.89
CA GLU A 66 5.56 -19.36 -26.16
C GLU A 66 4.35 -19.33 -25.22
N VAL A 67 4.14 -18.20 -24.52
CA VAL A 67 2.95 -18.00 -23.68
C VAL A 67 1.68 -17.99 -24.53
N PHE A 68 1.70 -17.28 -25.66
CA PHE A 68 0.60 -17.27 -26.62
C PHE A 68 0.27 -18.69 -27.13
N HIS A 69 1.26 -19.47 -27.55
CA HIS A 69 1.05 -20.83 -28.04
C HIS A 69 0.56 -21.78 -26.95
N ARG A 70 1.07 -21.66 -25.71
CA ARG A 70 0.59 -22.45 -24.57
C ARG A 70 -0.89 -22.17 -24.25
N LEU A 71 -1.31 -20.92 -24.32
CA LEU A 71 -2.71 -20.53 -24.07
C LEU A 71 -3.64 -20.86 -25.25
N SER A 72 -3.15 -20.74 -26.49
CA SER A 72 -3.95 -21.01 -27.71
C SER A 72 -4.11 -22.50 -28.01
N ASN A 73 -3.15 -23.35 -27.61
CA ASN A 73 -3.22 -24.79 -27.83
C ASN A 73 -3.97 -25.55 -26.71
N ASP A 74 -4.32 -24.87 -25.61
CA ASP A 74 -5.02 -25.50 -24.49
C ASP A 74 -6.55 -25.53 -24.72
N PRO A 75 -7.18 -26.72 -24.81
CA PRO A 75 -8.61 -26.86 -25.05
C PRO A 75 -9.47 -26.22 -23.97
N PHE A 76 -8.98 -26.15 -22.72
CA PHE A 76 -9.70 -25.53 -21.60
C PHE A 76 -9.68 -24.01 -21.74
N CYS A 77 -8.51 -23.43 -22.01
CA CYS A 77 -8.38 -22.00 -22.24
C CYS A 77 -9.31 -21.55 -23.38
N ASN A 78 -9.36 -22.28 -24.50
CA ASN A 78 -10.24 -21.98 -25.65
C ASN A 78 -11.75 -22.04 -25.38
N ARG A 79 -12.19 -22.65 -24.26
CA ARG A 79 -13.60 -22.69 -23.84
C ARG A 79 -13.99 -21.55 -22.90
N VAL A 80 -13.02 -20.84 -22.34
CA VAL A 80 -13.28 -19.71 -21.42
C VAL A 80 -13.85 -18.52 -22.17
N ASN A 81 -14.95 -17.95 -21.66
CA ASN A 81 -15.45 -16.67 -22.15
C ASN A 81 -14.57 -15.54 -21.59
N LEU A 82 -13.81 -14.85 -22.45
CA LEU A 82 -12.87 -13.82 -22.01
C LEU A 82 -13.65 -12.52 -21.76
N SER A 83 -13.82 -12.10 -20.51
CA SER A 83 -14.37 -10.76 -20.20
C SER A 83 -13.24 -9.73 -20.08
N ASP A 84 -13.54 -8.46 -20.38
CA ASP A 84 -12.57 -7.35 -20.21
C ASP A 84 -12.09 -7.23 -18.75
N THR A 85 -12.97 -7.55 -17.79
CA THR A 85 -12.62 -7.59 -16.37
C THR A 85 -11.63 -8.69 -16.02
N LEU A 86 -11.75 -9.86 -16.67
CA LEU A 86 -10.82 -10.97 -16.48
C LEU A 86 -9.45 -10.62 -17.09
N LEU A 87 -9.44 -10.03 -18.28
CA LEU A 87 -8.22 -9.58 -18.96
C LEU A 87 -7.46 -8.52 -18.14
N ASN A 88 -8.16 -7.50 -17.64
CA ASN A 88 -7.54 -6.43 -16.84
C ASN A 88 -6.94 -6.97 -15.53
N LYS A 89 -7.64 -7.89 -14.85
CA LYS A 89 -7.08 -8.54 -13.66
C LYS A 89 -5.83 -9.35 -14.04
N LEU A 90 -5.83 -10.07 -15.17
CA LEU A 90 -4.70 -10.92 -15.58
C LEU A 90 -3.47 -10.07 -15.92
N LEU A 91 -3.67 -8.98 -16.65
CA LEU A 91 -2.62 -8.00 -16.94
C LEU A 91 -2.09 -7.35 -15.66
N HIS A 92 -2.96 -7.04 -14.68
CA HIS A 92 -2.52 -6.54 -13.38
C HIS A 92 -1.70 -7.57 -12.60
N ARG A 93 -2.03 -8.87 -12.69
CA ARG A 93 -1.24 -9.95 -12.07
C ARG A 93 0.14 -10.08 -12.69
N PHE A 94 0.24 -9.95 -14.02
CA PHE A 94 1.50 -10.01 -14.77
C PHE A 94 2.18 -8.64 -14.95
N ARG A 95 1.86 -7.65 -14.13
CA ARG A 95 2.41 -6.28 -14.28
C ARG A 95 3.93 -6.20 -14.23
N ASP A 96 4.57 -7.19 -13.61
CA ASP A 96 6.02 -7.30 -13.41
C ASP A 96 6.68 -8.26 -14.42
N ASP A 97 5.89 -9.03 -15.19
CA ASP A 97 6.36 -9.87 -16.29
C ASP A 97 5.71 -9.49 -17.63
N TRP A 98 6.44 -8.67 -18.37
CA TRP A 98 6.01 -8.17 -19.66
C TRP A 98 5.83 -9.27 -20.72
N ARG A 99 6.54 -10.40 -20.62
CA ARG A 99 6.41 -11.49 -21.62
C ARG A 99 5.08 -12.21 -21.49
N SER A 100 4.71 -12.55 -20.24
CA SER A 100 3.42 -13.18 -19.94
C SER A 100 2.26 -12.25 -20.21
N ALA A 101 2.37 -10.97 -19.83
CA ALA A 101 1.35 -9.98 -20.12
C ALA A 101 1.07 -9.84 -21.63
N LEU A 102 2.11 -9.79 -22.46
CA LEU A 102 1.96 -9.73 -23.91
C LEU A 102 1.44 -11.03 -24.52
N GLY A 103 1.87 -12.19 -24.02
CA GLY A 103 1.36 -13.48 -24.48
C GLY A 103 -0.13 -13.64 -24.19
N VAL A 104 -0.58 -13.22 -23.00
CA VAL A 104 -2.00 -13.18 -22.61
C VAL A 104 -2.78 -12.20 -23.50
N LEU A 105 -2.21 -11.04 -23.82
CA LEU A 105 -2.86 -10.07 -24.69
C LEU A 105 -2.97 -10.56 -26.14
N LYS A 106 -1.90 -11.13 -26.72
CA LYS A 106 -1.95 -11.78 -28.04
C LYS A 106 -2.99 -12.91 -28.09
N TRP A 107 -3.11 -13.67 -27.00
CA TRP A 107 -4.11 -14.73 -26.88
C TRP A 107 -5.53 -14.16 -26.84
N ALA A 108 -5.74 -13.07 -26.10
CA ALA A 108 -7.00 -12.34 -26.11
C ALA A 108 -7.35 -11.83 -27.51
N GLU A 109 -6.39 -11.26 -28.24
CA GLU A 109 -6.57 -10.71 -29.61
C GLU A 109 -6.90 -11.78 -30.65
N SER A 110 -6.43 -13.02 -30.47
CA SER A 110 -6.72 -14.13 -31.38
C SER A 110 -8.18 -14.58 -31.34
N ARG A 111 -8.96 -14.13 -30.34
CA ARG A 111 -10.36 -14.51 -30.14
C ARG A 111 -11.25 -13.58 -30.94
N LYS A 112 -11.85 -14.12 -32.01
CA LYS A 112 -12.75 -13.42 -32.95
C LYS A 112 -13.93 -12.65 -32.31
N ALA A 113 -14.25 -12.88 -31.04
CA ALA A 113 -15.33 -12.19 -30.33
C ALA A 113 -14.98 -10.76 -29.86
N HIS A 114 -13.69 -10.40 -29.75
CA HIS A 114 -13.25 -9.14 -29.12
C HIS A 114 -12.28 -8.36 -29.99
N LYS A 115 -12.71 -7.98 -31.20
CA LYS A 115 -11.91 -7.11 -32.07
C LYS A 115 -11.66 -5.69 -31.47
N ASN A 116 -12.44 -5.29 -30.48
CA ASN A 116 -12.28 -4.03 -29.76
C ASN A 116 -12.06 -4.32 -28.27
N HIS A 117 -10.85 -4.70 -27.86
CA HIS A 117 -10.54 -4.79 -26.44
C HIS A 117 -10.66 -3.42 -25.77
N SER A 118 -11.04 -3.40 -24.49
CA SER A 118 -11.13 -2.16 -23.71
C SER A 118 -9.82 -1.35 -23.79
N ALA A 119 -9.93 -0.02 -23.97
CA ALA A 119 -8.79 0.90 -23.95
C ALA A 119 -7.91 0.71 -22.70
N GLU A 120 -8.52 0.26 -21.59
CA GLU A 120 -7.85 -0.05 -20.33
C GLU A 120 -6.83 -1.20 -20.41
N ALA A 121 -7.11 -2.24 -21.20
CA ALA A 121 -6.21 -3.37 -21.38
C ALA A 121 -4.96 -2.95 -22.16
N TYR A 122 -5.15 -2.18 -23.24
CA TYR A 122 -4.05 -1.60 -24.01
C TYR A 122 -3.24 -0.59 -23.19
N ASP A 123 -3.91 0.26 -22.42
CA ASP A 123 -3.24 1.18 -21.51
C ASP A 123 -2.37 0.45 -20.48
N THR A 124 -2.85 -0.69 -19.97
CA THR A 124 -2.10 -1.52 -19.01
C THR A 124 -0.91 -2.19 -19.68
N ALA A 125 -1.07 -2.69 -20.91
CA ALA A 125 0.03 -3.27 -21.68
C ALA A 125 1.13 -2.25 -22.00
N VAL A 126 0.75 -1.03 -22.41
CA VAL A 126 1.68 0.09 -22.63
C VAL A 126 2.43 0.43 -21.33
N ASP A 127 1.74 0.43 -20.18
CA ASP A 127 2.38 0.67 -18.87
C ASP A 127 3.43 -0.40 -18.52
N ILE A 128 3.10 -1.68 -18.76
CA ILE A 128 3.98 -2.83 -18.49
C ILE A 128 5.22 -2.79 -19.41
N LEU A 129 5.01 -2.54 -20.71
CA LEU A 129 6.09 -2.40 -21.69
C LEU A 129 7.02 -1.23 -21.36
N GLY A 130 6.44 -0.10 -20.95
CA GLY A 130 7.20 1.07 -20.50
C GLY A 130 8.02 0.79 -19.24
N LYS A 131 7.46 0.06 -18.25
CA LYS A 131 8.21 -0.38 -17.06
C LYS A 131 9.39 -1.28 -17.42
N ALA A 132 9.18 -2.18 -18.38
CA ALA A 132 10.21 -3.10 -18.88
C ALA A 132 11.21 -2.45 -19.85
N LYS A 133 11.08 -1.14 -20.14
CA LYS A 133 11.90 -0.36 -21.09
C LYS A 133 11.96 -0.99 -22.50
N LYS A 134 10.86 -1.58 -22.95
CA LYS A 134 10.71 -2.17 -24.30
C LYS A 134 10.05 -1.17 -25.25
N TRP A 135 10.78 -0.10 -25.55
CA TRP A 135 10.27 1.06 -26.30
C TRP A 135 9.77 0.71 -27.71
N ASP A 136 10.48 -0.12 -28.46
CA ASP A 136 10.08 -0.50 -29.83
C ASP A 136 8.73 -1.22 -29.84
N ARG A 137 8.54 -2.14 -28.88
CA ARG A 137 7.26 -2.86 -28.73
C ARG A 137 6.17 -1.92 -28.27
N MET A 138 6.47 -1.03 -27.33
CA MET A 138 5.53 -0.01 -26.87
C MET A 138 5.06 0.89 -28.02
N LYS A 139 5.99 1.40 -28.84
CA LYS A 139 5.68 2.22 -30.03
C LYS A 139 4.83 1.44 -31.03
N ALA A 140 5.14 0.17 -31.29
CA ALA A 140 4.32 -0.68 -32.16
C ALA A 140 2.87 -0.85 -31.65
N PHE A 141 2.67 -1.00 -30.33
CA PHE A 141 1.33 -1.04 -29.74
C PHE A 141 0.59 0.29 -29.89
N VAL A 142 1.27 1.42 -29.71
CA VAL A 142 0.66 2.75 -29.86
C VAL A 142 0.24 3.01 -31.30
N GLU A 143 1.05 2.61 -32.28
CA GLU A 143 0.67 2.70 -33.71
C GLU A 143 -0.50 1.76 -34.04
N LYS A 144 -0.59 0.59 -33.41
CA LYS A 144 -1.77 -0.28 -33.53
C LYS A 144 -3.03 0.37 -32.94
N MET A 145 -2.95 0.94 -31.73
CA MET A 145 -4.06 1.67 -31.10
C MET A 145 -4.49 2.88 -31.93
N LYS A 146 -3.55 3.53 -32.64
CA LYS A 146 -3.83 4.63 -33.56
C LYS A 146 -4.67 4.16 -34.76
N VAL A 147 -4.35 3.01 -35.34
CA VAL A 147 -5.18 2.40 -36.42
C VAL A 147 -6.58 2.07 -35.92
N ASP A 148 -6.68 1.56 -34.69
CA ASP A 148 -7.96 1.17 -34.08
C ASP A 148 -8.73 2.36 -33.47
N ASN A 149 -8.16 3.58 -33.51
CA ASN A 149 -8.68 4.81 -32.90
C ASN A 149 -9.06 4.67 -31.41
N THR A 150 -8.28 3.89 -30.66
CA THR A 150 -8.51 3.60 -29.21
C THR A 150 -7.58 4.39 -28.28
N VAL A 151 -6.74 5.27 -28.82
CA VAL A 151 -5.80 6.07 -28.02
C VAL A 151 -6.56 7.08 -27.17
N THR A 152 -6.41 6.98 -25.86
CA THR A 152 -6.99 7.93 -24.90
C THR A 152 -5.93 8.85 -24.34
N LEU A 153 -6.36 9.96 -23.71
CA LEU A 153 -5.46 10.83 -22.96
C LEU A 153 -4.74 10.06 -21.83
N ASN A 154 -5.36 9.02 -21.27
CA ASN A 154 -4.74 8.14 -20.27
C ASN A 154 -3.63 7.25 -20.88
N THR A 155 -3.82 6.77 -22.10
CA THR A 155 -2.77 6.06 -22.86
C THR A 155 -1.54 6.95 -23.01
N VAL A 156 -1.77 8.18 -23.50
CA VAL A 156 -0.70 9.16 -23.71
C VAL A 156 -0.05 9.56 -22.38
N ALA A 157 -0.82 9.73 -21.31
CA ALA A 157 -0.33 9.98 -19.96
C ALA A 157 0.64 8.90 -19.48
N LYS A 158 0.30 7.63 -19.71
CA LYS A 158 1.15 6.49 -19.35
C LYS A 158 2.44 6.50 -20.17
N ILE A 159 2.36 6.72 -21.49
CA ILE A 159 3.53 6.81 -22.37
C ILE A 159 4.48 7.93 -21.94
N MET A 160 3.97 9.15 -21.79
CA MET A 160 4.75 10.32 -21.36
C MET A 160 5.42 10.09 -20.02
N ARG A 161 4.68 9.52 -19.04
CA ARG A 161 5.22 9.20 -17.72
C ARG A 161 6.34 8.16 -17.78
N ARG A 162 6.24 7.17 -18.67
CA ARG A 162 7.27 6.13 -18.83
C ARG A 162 8.53 6.68 -19.49
N PHE A 163 8.41 7.50 -20.53
CA PHE A 163 9.55 8.19 -21.14
C PHE A 163 10.21 9.17 -20.15
N ALA A 164 9.42 9.99 -19.46
CA ALA A 164 9.93 10.92 -18.47
C ALA A 164 10.69 10.20 -17.33
N GLY A 165 10.14 9.10 -16.80
CA GLY A 165 10.78 8.30 -15.75
C GLY A 165 12.01 7.52 -16.21
N ALA A 166 12.16 7.28 -17.52
CA ALA A 166 13.40 6.75 -18.09
C ALA A 166 14.48 7.83 -18.29
N GLY A 167 14.14 9.10 -18.08
CA GLY A 167 15.02 10.24 -18.36
C GLY A 167 14.95 10.75 -19.80
N GLU A 168 14.16 10.11 -20.66
CA GLU A 168 13.93 10.46 -22.08
C GLU A 168 12.80 11.49 -22.18
N TRP A 169 12.94 12.64 -21.53
CA TRP A 169 11.90 13.68 -21.49
C TRP A 169 11.61 14.30 -22.86
N GLU A 170 12.59 14.31 -23.78
CA GLU A 170 12.42 14.77 -25.16
C GLU A 170 11.39 13.92 -25.90
N GLU A 171 11.40 12.60 -25.68
CA GLU A 171 10.39 11.70 -26.25
C GLU A 171 9.00 11.98 -25.65
N ALA A 172 8.91 12.36 -24.37
CA ALA A 172 7.64 12.75 -23.77
C ALA A 172 7.06 14.04 -24.40
N VAL A 173 7.91 15.02 -24.71
CA VAL A 173 7.51 16.24 -25.44
C VAL A 173 7.15 15.91 -26.89
N ASN A 174 7.91 15.05 -27.56
CA ASN A 174 7.61 14.60 -28.92
C ASN A 174 6.25 13.88 -29.00
N VAL A 175 5.90 13.06 -27.99
CA VAL A 175 4.58 12.43 -27.89
C VAL A 175 3.48 13.48 -27.72
N PHE A 176 3.73 14.57 -26.96
CA PHE A 176 2.79 15.70 -26.89
C PHE A 176 2.64 16.37 -28.25
N ASP A 177 3.74 16.57 -28.96
CA ASP A 177 3.71 17.23 -30.26
C ASP A 177 2.90 16.48 -31.31
N ARG A 178 2.91 15.16 -31.21
CA ARG A 178 2.17 14.22 -32.05
C ARG A 178 0.74 13.95 -31.56
N LEU A 179 0.23 14.64 -30.53
CA LEU A 179 -1.14 14.45 -30.01
C LEU A 179 -2.22 14.46 -31.09
N ASN A 180 -2.13 15.40 -32.02
CA ASN A 180 -3.09 15.53 -33.13
C ASN A 180 -3.08 14.29 -34.06
N GLU A 181 -1.94 13.60 -34.18
CA GLU A 181 -1.86 12.35 -34.95
C GLU A 181 -2.63 11.21 -34.28
N PHE A 182 -2.84 11.28 -32.97
CA PHE A 182 -3.62 10.31 -32.20
C PHE A 182 -5.11 10.69 -32.09
N GLY A 183 -5.56 11.72 -32.82
CA GLY A 183 -6.93 12.22 -32.74
C GLY A 183 -7.25 12.98 -31.45
N LEU A 184 -6.22 13.39 -30.69
CA LEU A 184 -6.36 14.13 -29.44
C LEU A 184 -5.97 15.60 -29.64
N GLU A 185 -6.70 16.50 -28.99
CA GLU A 185 -6.44 17.93 -29.11
C GLU A 185 -5.36 18.41 -28.12
N LYS A 186 -4.50 19.30 -28.61
CA LYS A 186 -3.62 20.11 -27.76
C LYS A 186 -4.45 21.19 -27.05
N ASN A 187 -4.74 20.97 -25.78
CA ASN A 187 -5.54 21.86 -24.95
C ASN A 187 -4.91 21.98 -23.55
N THR A 188 -5.55 22.72 -22.65
CA THR A 188 -5.03 22.95 -21.30
C THR A 188 -4.90 21.64 -20.51
N GLU A 189 -5.78 20.66 -20.72
CA GLU A 189 -5.74 19.36 -20.04
C GLU A 189 -4.54 18.52 -20.49
N SER A 190 -4.32 18.38 -21.79
CA SER A 190 -3.19 17.64 -22.34
C SER A 190 -1.85 18.33 -22.05
N MET A 191 -1.83 19.67 -22.02
CA MET A 191 -0.66 20.43 -21.55
C MET A 191 -0.38 20.17 -20.06
N ASN A 192 -1.39 20.26 -19.20
CA ASN A 192 -1.25 20.00 -17.77
C ASN A 192 -0.74 18.59 -17.49
N LEU A 193 -1.17 17.61 -18.29
CA LEU A 193 -0.65 16.25 -18.23
C LEU A 193 0.86 16.17 -18.52
N LEU A 194 1.33 16.80 -19.60
CA LEU A 194 2.76 16.85 -19.93
C LEU A 194 3.55 17.53 -18.79
N LEU A 195 3.06 18.67 -18.30
CA LEU A 195 3.73 19.43 -17.25
C LEU A 195 3.79 18.65 -15.93
N ASP A 196 2.70 17.96 -15.55
CA ASP A 196 2.64 17.12 -14.35
C ASP A 196 3.57 15.91 -14.45
N THR A 197 3.65 15.26 -15.62
CA THR A 197 4.59 14.15 -15.83
C THR A 197 6.04 14.60 -15.67
N LEU A 198 6.44 15.72 -16.28
CA LEU A 198 7.78 16.28 -16.13
C LEU A 198 8.08 16.72 -14.69
N CYS A 199 7.12 17.33 -13.99
CA CYS A 199 7.28 17.74 -12.60
C CYS A 199 7.40 16.55 -11.64
N LYS A 200 6.65 15.46 -11.86
CA LYS A 200 6.74 14.23 -11.06
C LYS A 200 8.11 13.57 -11.17
N GLU A 201 8.76 13.66 -12.32
CA GLU A 201 10.11 13.15 -12.58
C GLU A 201 11.21 14.17 -12.23
N LYS A 202 10.89 15.19 -11.41
CA LYS A 202 11.82 16.22 -10.91
C LYS A 202 12.50 17.05 -12.00
N ARG A 203 11.90 17.15 -13.20
CA ARG A 203 12.38 17.98 -14.33
C ARG A 203 11.59 19.29 -14.44
N VAL A 204 11.46 20.01 -13.33
CA VAL A 204 10.55 21.16 -13.20
C VAL A 204 10.98 22.34 -14.08
N GLU A 205 12.28 22.55 -14.27
CA GLU A 205 12.85 23.59 -15.14
C GLU A 205 12.52 23.33 -16.60
N ARG A 206 12.55 22.05 -17.01
CA ARG A 206 12.16 21.67 -18.37
C ARG A 206 10.67 21.84 -18.57
N ALA A 207 9.86 21.43 -17.61
CA ALA A 207 8.42 21.73 -17.61
C ALA A 207 8.18 23.24 -17.73
N ARG A 208 9.00 24.06 -17.06
CA ARG A 208 8.89 25.53 -17.12
C ARG A 208 9.20 26.08 -18.51
N SER A 209 10.24 25.59 -19.17
CA SER A 209 10.54 25.94 -20.57
C SER A 209 9.37 25.59 -21.49
N VAL A 210 8.82 24.38 -21.35
CA VAL A 210 7.67 23.91 -22.14
C VAL A 210 6.44 24.80 -21.91
N LEU A 211 6.14 25.19 -20.66
CA LEU A 211 5.04 26.13 -20.39
C LEU A 211 5.25 27.47 -21.11
N LEU A 212 6.47 28.01 -21.11
CA LEU A 212 6.76 29.30 -21.74
C LEU A 212 6.55 29.26 -23.26
N GLU A 213 6.83 28.13 -23.89
CA GLU A 213 6.57 27.90 -25.32
C GLU A 213 5.08 27.72 -25.61
N LEU A 214 4.38 26.92 -24.80
CA LEU A 214 2.98 26.56 -25.04
C LEU A 214 1.99 27.66 -24.63
N LYS A 215 2.31 28.51 -23.65
CA LYS A 215 1.38 29.52 -23.11
C LYS A 215 0.92 30.57 -24.13
N ALA A 216 1.66 30.73 -25.24
CA ALA A 216 1.27 31.61 -26.34
C ALA A 216 0.06 31.07 -27.12
N HIS A 217 -0.16 29.76 -27.10
CA HIS A 217 -1.18 29.06 -27.88
C HIS A 217 -2.23 28.37 -27.00
N ILE A 218 -1.85 27.91 -25.80
CA ILE A 218 -2.70 27.20 -24.84
C ILE A 218 -2.72 28.00 -23.54
N LYS A 219 -3.89 28.50 -23.14
CA LYS A 219 -4.00 29.30 -21.92
C LYS A 219 -3.79 28.43 -20.67
N PRO A 220 -2.84 28.78 -19.79
CA PRO A 220 -2.70 28.14 -18.49
C PRO A 220 -3.93 28.38 -17.60
N ASP A 221 -4.22 27.43 -16.72
CA ASP A 221 -5.26 27.56 -15.71
C ASP A 221 -4.68 27.46 -14.29
N ALA A 222 -5.54 27.55 -13.27
CA ALA A 222 -5.14 27.40 -11.87
C ALA A 222 -4.47 26.04 -11.59
N HIS A 223 -4.85 24.97 -12.32
CA HIS A 223 -4.24 23.66 -12.15
C HIS A 223 -2.80 23.63 -12.68
N THR A 224 -2.52 24.32 -13.80
CA THR A 224 -1.17 24.49 -14.35
C THR A 224 -0.20 25.03 -13.29
N PHE A 225 -0.57 26.10 -12.58
CA PHE A 225 0.29 26.69 -11.56
C PHE A 225 0.45 25.77 -10.33
N ASN A 226 -0.61 25.06 -9.93
CA ASN A 226 -0.54 24.10 -8.83
C ASN A 226 0.41 22.92 -9.13
N ILE A 227 0.49 22.47 -10.38
CA ILE A 227 1.47 21.47 -10.83
C ILE A 227 2.89 21.96 -10.55
N PHE A 228 3.20 23.21 -10.94
CA PHE A 228 4.51 23.80 -10.70
C PHE A 228 4.81 23.99 -9.21
N ILE A 229 3.87 24.52 -8.42
CA ILE A 229 4.03 24.67 -6.96
C ILE A 229 4.42 23.33 -6.32
N ASN A 230 3.71 22.25 -6.68
CA ASN A 230 4.03 20.89 -6.20
C ASN A 230 5.40 20.40 -6.70
N GLY A 231 5.72 20.63 -7.98
CA GLY A 231 7.01 20.26 -8.57
C GLY A 231 8.19 20.94 -7.89
N TRP A 232 8.13 22.26 -7.72
CA TRP A 232 9.16 23.06 -7.04
C TRP A 232 9.33 22.62 -5.58
N CYS A 233 8.24 22.40 -4.84
CA CYS A 233 8.30 21.90 -3.46
C CYS A 233 8.95 20.50 -3.37
N LYS A 234 8.65 19.58 -4.30
CA LYS A 234 9.29 18.25 -4.36
C LYS A 234 10.78 18.30 -4.69
N THR A 235 11.25 19.37 -5.32
CA THR A 235 12.67 19.62 -5.60
C THR A 235 13.33 20.52 -4.56
N ASN A 236 12.66 20.77 -3.43
CA ASN A 236 13.13 21.60 -2.30
C ASN A 236 13.37 23.09 -2.65
N ARG A 237 12.74 23.56 -3.73
CA ARG A 237 12.89 24.91 -4.30
C ARG A 237 11.68 25.76 -4.00
N VAL A 238 11.63 26.27 -2.78
CA VAL A 238 10.43 26.93 -2.22
C VAL A 238 10.27 28.35 -2.74
N GLU A 239 11.37 29.04 -3.04
CA GLU A 239 11.35 30.40 -3.57
C GLU A 239 10.67 30.45 -4.94
N GLU A 240 10.98 29.49 -5.81
CA GLU A 240 10.33 29.33 -7.11
C GLU A 240 8.85 28.94 -6.97
N ALA A 241 8.49 28.17 -5.94
CA ALA A 241 7.10 27.87 -5.63
C ALA A 241 6.32 29.13 -5.21
N LEU A 242 6.92 30.01 -4.39
CA LEU A 242 6.34 31.29 -4.02
C LEU A 242 6.21 32.24 -5.21
N TRP A 243 7.23 32.29 -6.08
CA TRP A 243 7.14 33.08 -7.30
C TRP A 243 6.03 32.58 -8.23
N THR A 244 5.82 31.26 -8.29
CA THR A 244 4.70 30.65 -9.02
C THR A 244 3.33 31.07 -8.43
N ILE A 245 3.22 31.27 -7.11
CA ILE A 245 2.01 31.86 -6.49
C ILE A 245 1.79 33.30 -6.97
N GLN A 246 2.83 34.12 -7.02
CA GLN A 246 2.70 35.51 -7.49
C GLN A 246 2.33 35.56 -8.97
N GLU A 247 2.91 34.68 -9.78
CA GLU A 247 2.51 34.54 -11.18
C GLU A 247 1.05 34.11 -11.31
N MET A 248 0.62 33.09 -10.56
CA MET A 248 -0.78 32.64 -10.52
C MET A 248 -1.75 33.80 -10.23
N ARG A 249 -1.41 34.66 -9.26
CA ARG A 249 -2.17 35.90 -8.95
C ARG A 249 -2.16 36.89 -10.11
N GLY A 250 -1.02 37.07 -10.77
CA GLY A 250 -0.89 37.93 -11.96
C GLY A 250 -1.76 37.47 -13.14
N TYR A 251 -2.04 36.17 -13.24
CA TYR A 251 -3.00 35.61 -14.20
C TYR A 251 -4.47 35.70 -13.74
N GLY A 252 -4.74 36.30 -12.58
CA GLY A 252 -6.09 36.46 -12.02
C GLY A 252 -6.60 35.25 -11.24
N PHE A 253 -5.77 34.25 -11.00
CA PHE A 253 -6.16 33.07 -10.22
C PHE A 253 -5.81 33.25 -8.73
N ARG A 254 -6.74 32.91 -7.85
CA ARG A 254 -6.51 32.93 -6.40
C ARG A 254 -5.86 31.61 -5.96
N PRO A 255 -4.72 31.65 -5.23
CA PRO A 255 -4.15 30.45 -4.62
C PRO A 255 -5.15 29.81 -3.67
N CYS A 256 -5.28 28.48 -3.72
CA CYS A 256 -6.24 27.75 -2.89
C CYS A 256 -5.54 27.04 -1.73
N VAL A 257 -6.33 26.38 -0.87
CA VAL A 257 -5.83 25.61 0.28
C VAL A 257 -4.74 24.60 -0.12
N ILE A 258 -4.86 23.96 -1.29
CA ILE A 258 -3.86 23.02 -1.80
C ILE A 258 -2.53 23.72 -2.10
N SER A 259 -2.57 24.89 -2.74
CA SER A 259 -1.38 25.69 -3.08
C SER A 259 -0.58 26.03 -1.83
N TYR A 260 -1.25 26.57 -0.81
CA TYR A 260 -0.62 26.97 0.45
C TYR A 260 -0.15 25.77 1.29
N THR A 261 -0.99 24.74 1.46
CA THR A 261 -0.64 23.54 2.24
C THR A 261 0.60 22.85 1.66
N THR A 262 0.78 22.87 0.34
CA THR A 262 1.96 22.31 -0.33
C THR A 262 3.25 23.07 0.03
N ILE A 263 3.20 24.41 0.02
CA ILE A 263 4.35 25.26 0.38
C ILE A 263 4.66 25.17 1.88
N ILE A 264 3.63 25.23 2.72
CA ILE A 264 3.74 25.08 4.17
C ILE A 264 4.43 23.76 4.52
N LYS A 265 4.03 22.65 3.89
CA LYS A 265 4.69 21.35 4.09
C LYS A 265 6.18 21.42 3.76
N CYS A 266 6.59 22.16 2.73
CA CYS A 266 7.99 22.31 2.39
C CYS A 266 8.76 23.14 3.44
N TYR A 267 8.16 24.21 3.97
CA TYR A 267 8.74 24.97 5.08
C TYR A 267 8.83 24.16 6.37
N CYS A 268 7.85 23.29 6.66
CA CYS A 268 7.93 22.34 7.77
C CYS A 268 9.16 21.43 7.59
N LEU A 269 9.35 20.85 6.41
CA LEU A 269 10.52 20.01 6.11
C LEU A 269 11.87 20.74 6.25
N LYS A 270 11.88 22.07 6.11
CA LYS A 270 13.07 22.93 6.34
C LYS A 270 13.19 23.45 7.78
N SER A 271 12.25 23.12 8.65
CA SER A 271 12.13 23.65 10.02
C SER A 271 12.07 25.19 10.09
N ASP A 272 11.55 25.84 9.05
CA ASP A 272 11.36 27.30 9.02
C ASP A 272 9.94 27.64 9.49
N PHE A 273 9.76 27.64 10.81
CA PHE A 273 8.45 27.83 11.42
C PHE A 273 7.93 29.26 11.29
N ILE A 274 8.83 30.25 11.18
CA ILE A 274 8.45 31.64 10.94
C ILE A 274 7.65 31.70 9.63
N LYS A 275 8.20 31.11 8.55
CA LYS A 275 7.49 31.02 7.28
C LYS A 275 6.22 30.20 7.36
N VAL A 276 6.18 29.09 8.11
CA VAL A 276 4.95 28.31 8.32
C VAL A 276 3.81 29.19 8.88
N TYR A 277 4.07 29.96 9.93
CA TYR A 277 3.05 30.83 10.54
C TYR A 277 2.70 32.04 9.68
N GLU A 278 3.66 32.61 8.94
CA GLU A 278 3.40 33.65 7.93
C GLU A 278 2.44 33.14 6.85
N MET A 279 2.70 31.96 6.27
CA MET A 279 1.85 31.38 5.24
C MET A 279 0.45 31.02 5.76
N LEU A 280 0.33 30.53 7.01
CA LEU A 280 -0.99 30.29 7.64
C LEU A 280 -1.79 31.58 7.82
N SER A 281 -1.12 32.68 8.16
CA SER A 281 -1.78 33.99 8.32
C SER A 281 -2.13 34.58 6.94
N GLU A 282 -1.30 34.36 5.93
CA GLU A 282 -1.59 34.73 4.54
C GLU A 282 -2.79 33.95 3.97
N MET A 283 -2.96 32.68 4.31
CA MET A 283 -4.14 31.88 3.97
C MET A 283 -5.44 32.50 4.50
N GLU A 284 -5.44 32.88 5.78
CA GLU A 284 -6.57 33.54 6.45
C GLU A 284 -6.90 34.88 5.77
N ALA A 285 -5.88 35.67 5.40
CA ALA A 285 -6.06 36.96 4.75
C ALA A 285 -6.54 36.89 3.28
N ASN A 286 -6.36 35.75 2.61
CA ASN A 286 -6.71 35.57 1.18
C ASN A 286 -8.03 34.79 0.97
N ASP A 287 -8.96 34.85 1.91
CA ASP A 287 -10.25 34.13 1.88
C ASP A 287 -10.09 32.60 1.68
N SER A 288 -8.93 32.03 2.03
CA SER A 288 -8.62 30.61 1.88
C SER A 288 -8.16 30.02 3.22
N PRO A 289 -9.02 30.03 4.25
CA PRO A 289 -8.62 29.68 5.61
C PRO A 289 -8.06 28.25 5.70
N PRO A 290 -7.04 28.01 6.54
CA PRO A 290 -6.54 26.67 6.81
C PRO A 290 -7.67 25.78 7.33
N ASN A 291 -7.76 24.55 6.81
CA ASN A 291 -8.74 23.56 7.26
C ASN A 291 -8.08 22.45 8.09
N SER A 292 -8.88 21.51 8.60
CA SER A 292 -8.39 20.36 9.39
C SER A 292 -7.28 19.58 8.68
N VAL A 293 -7.37 19.42 7.35
CA VAL A 293 -6.35 18.73 6.56
C VAL A 293 -5.03 19.51 6.53
N THR A 294 -5.07 20.84 6.41
CA THR A 294 -3.86 21.69 6.47
C THR A 294 -3.14 21.53 7.81
N TYR A 295 -3.87 21.69 8.92
CA TYR A 295 -3.29 21.57 10.26
C TYR A 295 -2.76 20.15 10.55
N THR A 296 -3.53 19.12 10.19
CA THR A 296 -3.10 17.72 10.37
C THR A 296 -1.87 17.39 9.54
N THR A 297 -1.75 17.95 8.33
CA THR A 297 -0.57 17.79 7.47
C THR A 297 0.66 18.43 8.10
N ILE A 298 0.54 19.65 8.65
CA ILE A 298 1.63 20.33 9.36
C ILE A 298 2.06 19.49 10.56
N MET A 299 1.13 19.12 11.45
CA MET A 299 1.42 18.34 12.64
C MET A 299 2.08 17.00 12.32
N SER A 300 1.61 16.30 11.28
CA SER A 300 2.21 15.04 10.84
C SER A 300 3.65 15.23 10.35
N CYS A 301 3.93 16.34 9.67
CA CYS A 301 5.28 16.69 9.22
C CYS A 301 6.21 16.98 10.41
N LEU A 302 5.75 17.80 11.36
CA LEU A 302 6.50 18.16 12.56
C LEU A 302 6.78 16.94 13.45
N ASN A 303 5.78 16.06 13.60
CA ASN A 303 5.92 14.79 14.31
C ASN A 303 7.00 13.89 13.69
N ALA A 304 7.10 13.85 12.36
CA ALA A 304 8.12 13.07 11.66
C ALA A 304 9.54 13.62 11.91
N GLN A 305 9.67 14.94 12.11
CA GLN A 305 10.93 15.60 12.46
C GLN A 305 11.21 15.64 13.97
N LYS A 306 10.30 15.09 14.79
CA LYS A 306 10.36 15.12 16.26
C LYS A 306 10.25 16.53 16.88
N GLU A 307 9.70 17.48 16.13
CA GLU A 307 9.43 18.85 16.58
C GLU A 307 8.08 18.91 17.30
N PHE A 308 7.98 18.18 18.42
CA PHE A 308 6.70 17.97 19.11
C PHE A 308 6.11 19.26 19.69
N GLU A 309 6.95 20.15 20.21
CA GLU A 309 6.48 21.41 20.82
C GLU A 309 5.86 22.36 19.78
N GLU A 310 6.47 22.48 18.59
CA GLU A 310 5.88 23.24 17.49
C GLU A 310 4.57 22.61 17.01
N SER A 311 4.51 21.27 16.95
CA SER A 311 3.29 20.55 16.60
C SER A 311 2.13 20.88 17.56
N LEU A 312 2.43 20.99 18.87
CA LEU A 312 1.45 21.40 19.88
C LEU A 312 1.02 22.87 19.75
N ARG A 313 1.94 23.77 19.37
CA ARG A 313 1.59 25.18 19.07
C ARG A 313 0.68 25.30 17.86
N VAL A 314 0.91 24.49 16.82
CA VAL A 314 0.04 24.40 15.65
C VAL A 314 -1.35 23.88 16.03
N ALA A 315 -1.42 22.83 16.86
CA ALA A 315 -2.70 22.32 17.38
C ALA A 315 -3.46 23.39 18.19
N ALA A 316 -2.77 24.14 19.04
CA ALA A 316 -3.35 25.24 19.79
C ALA A 316 -3.81 26.41 18.90
N ARG A 317 -3.13 26.65 17.77
CA ARG A 317 -3.58 27.64 16.77
C ARG A 317 -4.88 27.19 16.12
N MET A 318 -4.99 25.93 15.70
CA MET A 318 -6.21 25.39 15.09
C MET A 318 -7.43 25.54 16.01
N LYS A 319 -7.28 25.20 17.29
CA LYS A 319 -8.33 25.38 18.30
C LYS A 319 -8.76 26.85 18.45
N ARG A 320 -7.80 27.78 18.41
CA ARG A 320 -8.07 29.23 18.49
C ARG A 320 -8.70 29.81 17.23
N SER A 321 -8.39 29.25 16.06
CA SER A 321 -8.99 29.71 14.79
C SER A 321 -10.43 29.22 14.60
N GLY A 322 -10.99 28.47 15.55
CA GLY A 322 -12.35 27.91 15.46
C GLY A 322 -12.49 26.83 14.38
N CYS A 323 -11.38 26.24 13.92
CA CYS A 323 -11.42 25.16 12.94
C CYS A 323 -11.68 23.84 13.67
N GLU A 324 -12.79 23.19 13.37
CA GLU A 324 -13.17 21.92 13.99
C GLU A 324 -12.20 20.80 13.59
N GLY A 325 -11.59 20.16 14.59
CA GLY A 325 -10.72 19.01 14.40
C GLY A 325 -11.50 17.77 14.05
N ASP A 326 -11.11 17.09 12.98
CA ASP A 326 -11.59 15.74 12.69
C ASP A 326 -10.88 14.69 13.55
N THR A 327 -11.32 13.43 13.46
CA THR A 327 -10.70 12.31 14.19
C THR A 327 -9.22 12.13 13.84
N LEU A 328 -8.80 12.45 12.61
CA LEU A 328 -7.42 12.33 12.17
C LEU A 328 -6.52 13.36 12.88
N PHE A 329 -7.00 14.59 13.02
CA PHE A 329 -6.34 15.65 13.77
C PHE A 329 -6.12 15.24 15.23
N TYR A 330 -7.17 14.79 15.92
CA TYR A 330 -7.07 14.39 17.33
C TYR A 330 -6.18 13.16 17.53
N ASN A 331 -6.22 12.18 16.63
CA ASN A 331 -5.28 11.05 16.65
C ASN A 331 -3.83 11.51 16.49
N CYS A 332 -3.59 12.48 15.60
CA CYS A 332 -2.26 13.08 15.42
C CYS A 332 -1.82 13.84 16.69
N LEU A 333 -2.72 14.59 17.32
CA LEU A 333 -2.48 15.32 18.57
C LEU A 333 -2.14 14.38 19.72
N ILE A 334 -2.91 13.30 19.92
CA ILE A 334 -2.63 12.27 20.92
C ILE A 334 -1.25 11.66 20.68
N HIS A 335 -0.92 11.32 19.43
CA HIS A 335 0.40 10.79 19.08
C HIS A 335 1.52 11.81 19.37
N THR A 336 1.32 13.10 19.10
CA THR A 336 2.27 14.17 19.46
C THR A 336 2.48 14.26 20.96
N LEU A 337 1.40 14.34 21.74
CA LEU A 337 1.43 14.45 23.21
C LEU A 337 2.11 13.22 23.83
N ALA A 338 1.79 12.02 23.33
CA ALA A 338 2.43 10.78 23.74
C ALA A 338 3.96 10.82 23.54
N ARG A 339 4.42 11.30 22.39
CA ARG A 339 5.87 11.41 22.09
C ARG A 339 6.56 12.53 22.84
N ALA A 340 5.83 13.59 23.19
CA ALA A 340 6.30 14.67 24.06
C ALA A 340 6.32 14.30 25.56
N GLY A 341 5.75 13.15 25.95
CA GLY A 341 5.67 12.73 27.35
C GLY A 341 4.57 13.42 28.16
N ARG A 342 3.59 14.06 27.50
CA ARG A 342 2.47 14.78 28.14
C ARG A 342 1.24 13.87 28.24
N LEU A 343 1.33 12.79 29.01
CA LEU A 343 0.30 11.73 29.06
C LEU A 343 -1.06 12.25 29.57
N GLU A 344 -1.06 13.05 30.64
CA GLU A 344 -2.30 13.58 31.22
C GLU A 344 -3.10 14.41 30.21
N GLU A 345 -2.40 15.16 29.35
CA GLU A 345 -3.05 15.96 28.31
C GLU A 345 -3.59 15.10 27.18
N ALA A 346 -2.86 14.03 26.80
CA ALA A 346 -3.35 13.07 25.83
C ALA A 346 -4.61 12.37 26.32
N GLU A 347 -4.67 12.03 27.61
CA GLU A 347 -5.85 11.44 28.24
C GLU A 347 -7.05 12.40 28.25
N ARG A 348 -6.84 13.68 28.61
CA ARG A 348 -7.91 14.70 28.50
C ARG A 348 -8.42 14.85 27.07
N VAL A 349 -7.53 14.91 26.08
CA VAL A 349 -7.93 14.98 24.67
C VAL A 349 -8.77 13.76 24.27
N PHE A 350 -8.36 12.57 24.70
CA PHE A 350 -9.05 11.32 24.42
C PHE A 350 -10.45 11.23 25.06
N ARG A 351 -10.59 11.69 26.31
CA ARG A 351 -11.82 11.58 27.10
C ARG A 351 -12.82 12.71 26.83
N ASP A 352 -12.33 13.95 26.74
CA ASP A 352 -13.16 15.15 26.88
C ASP A 352 -13.33 15.94 25.57
N GLU A 353 -12.35 15.89 24.66
CA GLU A 353 -12.32 16.77 23.49
C GLU A 353 -12.65 16.10 22.16
N MET A 354 -12.41 14.79 22.04
CA MET A 354 -12.46 14.12 20.74
C MET A 354 -13.91 13.80 20.31
N PRO A 355 -14.31 14.13 19.06
CA PRO A 355 -15.70 13.97 18.62
C PRO A 355 -16.14 12.52 18.44
N SER A 356 -15.23 11.63 18.04
CA SER A 356 -15.53 10.20 17.86
C SER A 356 -14.29 9.35 18.11
N VAL A 357 -14.43 8.30 18.92
CA VAL A 357 -13.38 7.29 19.10
C VAL A 357 -13.47 6.21 18.03
N ASN A 358 -12.32 5.79 17.51
CA ASN A 358 -12.22 4.64 16.61
C ASN A 358 -11.03 3.75 16.99
N THR A 359 -10.85 2.62 16.29
CA THR A 359 -9.75 1.67 16.53
C THR A 359 -8.38 2.35 16.52
N SER A 360 -8.14 3.27 15.60
CA SER A 360 -6.84 3.97 15.51
C SER A 360 -6.57 4.90 16.71
N THR A 361 -7.60 5.48 17.32
CA THR A 361 -7.46 6.26 18.55
C THR A 361 -7.06 5.38 19.72
N TYR A 362 -7.78 4.28 19.95
CA TYR A 362 -7.45 3.31 21.01
C TYR A 362 -6.04 2.76 20.83
N ASN A 363 -5.66 2.40 19.60
CA ASN A 363 -4.32 1.93 19.27
C ASN A 363 -3.25 2.97 19.61
N SER A 364 -3.53 4.26 19.39
CA SER A 364 -2.61 5.36 19.72
C SER A 364 -2.45 5.54 21.23
N MET A 365 -3.53 5.45 22.01
CA MET A 365 -3.50 5.52 23.48
C MET A 365 -2.83 4.30 24.11
N ILE A 366 -3.14 3.09 23.63
CA ILE A 366 -2.50 1.85 24.08
C ILE A 366 -0.99 1.90 23.76
N ALA A 367 -0.62 2.36 22.56
CA ALA A 367 0.79 2.55 22.22
C ALA A 367 1.47 3.60 23.10
N MET A 368 0.79 4.69 23.47
CA MET A 368 1.29 5.69 24.41
C MET A 368 1.60 5.06 25.77
N TYR A 369 0.63 4.40 26.41
CA TYR A 369 0.83 3.78 27.73
C TYR A 369 1.92 2.72 27.71
N CYS A 370 1.96 1.87 26.66
CA CYS A 370 3.04 0.89 26.47
C CYS A 370 4.44 1.50 26.28
N HIS A 371 4.53 2.73 25.75
CA HIS A 371 5.81 3.42 25.57
C HIS A 371 6.34 4.06 26.86
N HIS A 372 5.45 4.38 27.79
CA HIS A 372 5.75 5.01 29.09
C HIS A 372 5.69 4.02 30.25
N ASP A 373 5.73 2.72 29.96
CA ASP A 373 5.75 1.63 30.95
C ASP A 373 4.51 1.64 31.89
N GLU A 374 3.35 2.12 31.41
CA GLU A 374 2.05 2.10 32.11
C GLU A 374 1.13 0.97 31.57
N GLU A 375 1.57 -0.28 31.63
CA GLU A 375 0.83 -1.39 30.98
C GLU A 375 -0.55 -1.67 31.57
N GLU A 376 -0.75 -1.44 32.86
CA GLU A 376 -2.03 -1.67 33.53
C GLU A 376 -3.14 -0.85 32.86
N LYS A 377 -2.89 0.46 32.64
CA LYS A 377 -3.79 1.35 31.91
C LYS A 377 -3.95 0.94 30.45
N ALA A 378 -2.89 0.43 29.81
CA ALA A 378 -2.97 -0.06 28.43
C ALA A 378 -3.91 -1.28 28.30
N VAL A 379 -3.85 -2.21 29.25
CA VAL A 379 -4.74 -3.38 29.30
C VAL A 379 -6.16 -2.98 29.70
N GLU A 380 -6.33 -2.00 30.59
CA GLU A 380 -7.63 -1.43 30.93
C GLU A 380 -8.31 -0.81 29.71
N LEU A 381 -7.58 -0.02 28.90
CA LEU A 381 -8.12 0.52 27.65
C LEU A 381 -8.52 -0.56 26.64
N LEU A 382 -7.76 -1.66 26.55
CA LEU A 382 -8.17 -2.79 25.72
C LEU A 382 -9.50 -3.38 26.20
N ARG A 383 -9.67 -3.57 27.51
CA ARG A 383 -10.93 -4.06 28.08
C ARG A 383 -12.09 -3.09 27.89
N GLU A 384 -11.82 -1.79 28.01
CA GLU A 384 -12.80 -0.74 27.74
C GLU A 384 -13.28 -0.81 26.29
N MET A 385 -12.35 -0.87 25.34
CA MET A 385 -12.62 -1.02 23.91
C MET A 385 -13.52 -2.24 23.62
N GLU A 386 -13.22 -3.38 24.25
CA GLU A 386 -14.02 -4.60 24.15
C GLU A 386 -15.41 -4.47 24.78
N SER A 387 -15.53 -3.74 25.89
CA SER A 387 -16.78 -3.59 26.65
C SER A 387 -17.77 -2.66 25.95
N LEU A 388 -17.28 -1.56 25.39
CA LEU A 388 -18.08 -0.53 24.75
C LEU A 388 -18.60 -0.98 23.37
N LYS A 389 -17.92 -1.95 22.73
CA LYS A 389 -18.23 -2.48 21.39
C LYS A 389 -18.36 -1.41 20.30
N VAL A 390 -17.80 -0.22 20.54
CA VAL A 390 -17.78 0.88 19.56
C VAL A 390 -16.79 0.57 18.44
N CYS A 391 -15.71 -0.17 18.74
CA CYS A 391 -14.70 -0.57 17.79
C CYS A 391 -14.05 -1.91 18.19
N GLU A 392 -13.57 -2.66 17.20
CA GLU A 392 -12.94 -3.98 17.42
C GLU A 392 -11.41 -3.86 17.46
N PRO A 393 -10.74 -4.54 18.41
CA PRO A 393 -9.29 -4.64 18.44
C PRO A 393 -8.74 -5.24 17.14
N ASP A 394 -7.62 -4.71 16.67
CA ASP A 394 -6.90 -5.21 15.50
C ASP A 394 -5.48 -5.65 15.87
N VAL A 395 -4.73 -6.12 14.88
CA VAL A 395 -3.31 -6.53 15.05
C VAL A 395 -2.46 -5.36 15.60
N HIS A 396 -2.80 -4.12 15.25
CA HIS A 396 -2.10 -2.92 15.73
C HIS A 396 -2.43 -2.58 17.19
N THR A 397 -3.55 -3.03 17.74
CA THR A 397 -3.87 -2.96 19.17
C THR A 397 -2.95 -3.85 20.00
N TYR A 398 -2.76 -5.09 19.55
CA TYR A 398 -1.98 -6.10 20.28
C TYR A 398 -0.47 -5.92 20.17
N HIS A 399 0.04 -5.42 19.02
CA HIS A 399 1.47 -5.27 18.81
C HIS A 399 2.20 -4.42 19.88
N PRO A 400 1.72 -3.23 20.27
CA PRO A 400 2.32 -2.45 21.35
C PRO A 400 2.29 -3.16 22.72
N LEU A 401 1.18 -3.81 23.07
CA LEU A 401 1.03 -4.57 24.32
C LEU A 401 2.04 -5.72 24.38
N LEU A 402 2.10 -6.53 23.32
CA LEU A 402 3.05 -7.63 23.20
C LEU A 402 4.49 -7.13 23.29
N ARG A 403 4.81 -6.03 22.60
CA ARG A 403 6.14 -5.43 22.63
C ARG A 403 6.54 -4.97 24.04
N SER A 404 5.64 -4.33 24.78
CA SER A 404 5.90 -3.94 26.16
C SER A 404 6.11 -5.18 27.06
N CYS A 405 5.24 -6.21 26.95
CA CYS A 405 5.40 -7.44 27.73
C CYS A 405 6.76 -8.12 27.50
N PHE A 406 7.26 -8.13 26.26
CA PHE A 406 8.61 -8.63 25.95
C PHE A 406 9.73 -7.76 26.55
N LYS A 407 9.55 -6.44 26.68
CA LYS A 407 10.54 -5.55 27.33
C LYS A 407 10.67 -5.87 28.81
N ARG A 408 9.56 -6.23 29.46
CA ARG A 408 9.51 -6.64 30.87
C ARG A 408 9.87 -8.10 31.14
N GLY A 409 9.85 -8.95 30.11
CA GLY A 409 10.05 -10.39 30.24
C GLY A 409 8.83 -11.15 30.77
N ASP A 410 7.62 -10.58 30.64
CA ASP A 410 6.38 -11.19 31.12
C ASP A 410 5.79 -12.15 30.08
N VAL A 411 6.33 -13.37 30.04
CA VAL A 411 5.96 -14.40 29.06
C VAL A 411 4.52 -14.90 29.27
N VAL A 412 4.03 -14.88 30.51
CA VAL A 412 2.67 -15.34 30.84
C VAL A 412 1.65 -14.42 30.19
N GLU A 413 1.87 -13.11 30.32
CA GLU A 413 0.99 -12.11 29.74
C GLU A 413 1.04 -12.11 28.20
N VAL A 414 2.22 -12.34 27.61
CA VAL A 414 2.35 -12.58 26.15
C VAL A 414 1.47 -13.74 25.70
N GLY A 415 1.50 -14.87 26.42
CA GLY A 415 0.68 -16.05 26.09
C GLY A 415 -0.83 -15.76 26.22
N ARG A 416 -1.23 -14.99 27.24
CA ARG A 416 -2.63 -14.56 27.44
C ARG A 416 -3.11 -13.69 26.29
N LEU A 417 -2.35 -12.65 25.94
CA LEU A 417 -2.68 -11.70 24.87
C LEU A 417 -2.74 -12.37 23.50
N LEU A 418 -1.80 -13.25 23.17
CA LEU A 418 -1.83 -14.02 21.92
C LEU A 418 -3.07 -14.92 21.84
N LYS A 419 -3.44 -15.56 22.96
CA LYS A 419 -4.66 -16.36 23.02
C LYS A 419 -5.90 -15.51 22.81
N GLU A 420 -5.99 -14.34 23.43
CA GLU A 420 -7.12 -13.42 23.24
C GLU A 420 -7.22 -12.94 21.79
N MET A 421 -6.09 -12.53 21.20
CA MET A 421 -6.02 -12.11 19.80
C MET A 421 -6.58 -13.19 18.84
N VAL A 422 -6.18 -14.46 19.01
CA VAL A 422 -6.56 -15.55 18.09
C VAL A 422 -7.95 -16.14 18.41
N THR A 423 -8.25 -16.38 19.70
CA THR A 423 -9.51 -17.06 20.08
C THR A 423 -10.71 -16.15 20.20
N LYS A 424 -10.51 -14.93 20.72
CA LYS A 424 -11.61 -14.02 21.07
C LYS A 424 -11.92 -13.07 19.92
N HIS A 425 -10.89 -12.56 19.26
CA HIS A 425 -11.02 -11.58 18.16
C HIS A 425 -10.79 -12.18 16.78
N HIS A 426 -10.48 -13.48 16.69
CA HIS A 426 -10.28 -14.20 15.43
C HIS A 426 -9.28 -13.53 14.47
N LEU A 427 -8.30 -12.80 15.02
CA LEU A 427 -7.28 -12.12 14.24
C LEU A 427 -6.23 -13.13 13.79
N SER A 428 -6.04 -13.24 12.47
CA SER A 428 -4.96 -14.05 11.91
C SER A 428 -3.61 -13.37 12.11
N LEU A 429 -2.59 -14.18 12.37
CA LEU A 429 -1.21 -13.70 12.42
C LEU A 429 -0.73 -13.52 10.98
N ASP A 430 -0.40 -12.30 10.59
CA ASP A 430 0.19 -12.01 9.29
C ASP A 430 1.70 -12.30 9.29
N GLU A 431 2.32 -12.27 8.10
CA GLU A 431 3.78 -12.47 7.94
C GLU A 431 4.60 -11.53 8.85
N SER A 432 4.11 -10.31 9.06
CA SER A 432 4.77 -9.30 9.88
C SER A 432 4.71 -9.63 11.37
N THR A 433 3.57 -10.09 11.86
CA THR A 433 3.36 -10.50 13.26
C THR A 433 4.14 -11.77 13.58
N TYR A 434 4.12 -12.79 12.73
CA TYR A 434 4.97 -13.98 12.91
C TYR A 434 6.45 -13.61 12.96
N THR A 435 6.91 -12.80 12.00
CA THR A 435 8.29 -12.31 11.98
C THR A 435 8.65 -11.56 13.26
N PHE A 436 7.77 -10.68 13.74
CA PHE A 436 7.97 -9.93 14.97
C PHE A 436 8.06 -10.86 16.18
N LEU A 437 7.12 -11.78 16.36
CA LEU A 437 7.07 -12.70 17.50
C LEU A 437 8.28 -13.62 17.53
N ILE A 438 8.62 -14.26 16.41
CA ILE A 438 9.80 -15.15 16.32
C ILE A 438 11.07 -14.39 16.72
N GLN A 439 11.28 -13.19 16.18
CA GLN A 439 12.45 -12.38 16.54
C GLN A 439 12.47 -11.99 18.03
N ARG A 440 11.31 -11.73 18.64
CA ARG A 440 11.21 -11.35 20.05
C ARG A 440 11.43 -12.54 20.98
N PHE A 441 10.84 -13.70 20.67
CA PHE A 441 11.07 -14.93 21.42
C PHE A 441 12.53 -15.40 21.33
N CYS A 442 13.19 -15.30 20.17
CA CYS A 442 14.62 -15.59 20.05
C CYS A 442 15.46 -14.68 20.96
N ARG A 443 15.17 -13.37 20.98
CA ARG A 443 15.91 -12.41 21.84
C ARG A 443 15.65 -12.60 23.32
N ALA A 444 14.53 -13.21 23.69
CA ALA A 444 14.19 -13.54 25.07
C ALA A 444 14.68 -14.95 25.49
N ASP A 445 15.55 -15.57 24.70
CA ASP A 445 16.11 -16.93 24.93
C ASP A 445 15.04 -18.04 25.00
N MET A 446 13.89 -17.81 24.36
CA MET A 446 12.74 -18.72 24.30
C MET A 446 12.64 -19.40 22.93
N CYS A 447 13.69 -20.13 22.54
CA CYS A 447 13.82 -20.73 21.21
C CYS A 447 12.72 -21.75 20.88
N GLU A 448 12.19 -22.46 21.88
CA GLU A 448 11.10 -23.42 21.70
C GLU A 448 9.82 -22.74 21.19
N TRP A 449 9.43 -21.61 21.80
CA TRP A 449 8.27 -20.83 21.38
C TRP A 449 8.47 -20.21 20.01
N ALA A 450 9.68 -19.71 19.73
CA ALA A 450 10.03 -19.16 18.43
C ALA A 450 9.95 -20.22 17.32
N TYR A 451 10.39 -21.46 17.59
CA TYR A 451 10.30 -22.57 16.65
C TYR A 451 8.85 -23.04 16.44
N CYS A 452 8.02 -23.10 17.49
CA CYS A 452 6.61 -23.44 17.35
C CYS A 452 5.86 -22.42 16.45
N LEU A 453 6.14 -21.13 16.60
CA LEU A 453 5.55 -20.10 15.75
C LEU A 453 6.05 -20.17 14.31
N PHE A 454 7.32 -20.53 14.10
CA PHE A 454 7.86 -20.80 12.76
C PHE A 454 7.13 -21.96 12.09
N GLU A 455 6.93 -23.05 12.82
CA GLU A 455 6.18 -24.22 12.35
C GLU A 455 4.74 -23.90 11.98
N GLU A 456 4.06 -23.12 12.82
CA GLU A 456 2.71 -22.64 12.55
C GLU A 456 2.66 -21.76 11.29
N MET A 457 3.61 -20.83 11.14
CA MET A 457 3.75 -19.97 9.97
C MET A 457 3.89 -20.78 8.67
N ILE A 458 4.71 -21.84 8.67
CA ILE A 458 4.88 -22.74 7.52
C ILE A 458 3.60 -23.54 7.25
N SER A 459 2.91 -24.01 8.29
CA SER A 459 1.65 -24.76 8.14
C SER A 459 0.50 -23.93 7.57
N GLN A 460 0.60 -22.60 7.63
CA GLN A 460 -0.36 -21.65 7.05
C GLN A 460 0.08 -21.15 5.66
N ASP A 461 1.07 -21.79 5.02
CA ASP A 461 1.64 -21.41 3.71
C ASP A 461 2.22 -19.98 3.66
N ILE A 462 2.60 -19.41 4.81
CA ILE A 462 3.21 -18.07 4.89
C ILE A 462 4.73 -18.22 4.79
N ALA A 463 5.32 -17.63 3.74
CA ALA A 463 6.76 -17.71 3.52
C ALA A 463 7.56 -16.85 4.53
N PRO A 464 8.49 -17.43 5.31
CA PRO A 464 9.27 -16.69 6.29
C PRO A 464 10.36 -15.84 5.62
N ARG A 465 10.60 -14.65 6.19
CA ARG A 465 11.71 -13.80 5.74
C ARG A 465 13.05 -14.47 6.02
N HIS A 466 13.95 -14.43 5.04
CA HIS A 466 15.30 -15.01 5.15
C HIS A 466 16.05 -14.55 6.42
N ARG A 467 15.93 -13.26 6.79
CA ARG A 467 16.57 -12.72 8.02
C ARG A 467 16.01 -13.33 9.31
N THR A 468 14.71 -13.61 9.35
CA THR A 468 14.05 -14.24 10.50
C THR A 468 14.52 -15.69 10.66
N CYS A 469 14.63 -16.45 9.56
CA CYS A 469 15.18 -17.80 9.58
C CYS A 469 16.63 -17.83 10.05
N LEU A 470 17.47 -16.89 9.61
CA LEU A 470 18.86 -16.79 10.07
C LEU A 470 18.96 -16.56 11.59
N LEU A 471 18.14 -15.66 12.13
CA LEU A 471 18.11 -15.38 13.57
C LEU A 471 17.65 -16.59 14.39
N LEU A 472 16.61 -17.29 13.91
CA LEU A 472 16.12 -18.50 14.56
C LEU A 472 17.16 -19.62 14.49
N LEU A 473 17.82 -19.80 13.34
CA LEU A 473 18.83 -20.83 13.13
C LEU A 473 20.07 -20.63 14.02
N ASP A 474 20.53 -19.39 14.21
CA ASP A 474 21.64 -19.09 15.12
C ASP A 474 21.29 -19.48 16.57
N GLU A 475 20.09 -19.14 17.04
CA GLU A 475 19.71 -19.46 18.42
C GLU A 475 19.36 -20.94 18.66
N VAL A 476 18.73 -21.58 17.69
CA VAL A 476 18.43 -23.02 17.75
C VAL A 476 19.72 -23.85 17.73
N ARG A 477 20.77 -23.38 17.03
CA ARG A 477 22.12 -23.99 17.07
C ARG A 477 22.78 -23.83 18.44
N LYS A 478 22.67 -22.66 19.09
CA LYS A 478 23.20 -22.44 20.44
C LYS A 478 22.54 -23.34 21.49
N LYS A 479 21.27 -23.71 21.30
CA LYS A 479 20.51 -24.60 22.19
C LYS A 479 20.55 -26.09 21.80
N SER A 480 21.38 -26.47 20.82
CA SER A 480 21.54 -27.88 20.36
C SER A 480 20.24 -28.56 19.89
N MET A 481 19.29 -27.80 19.33
CA MET A 481 18.03 -28.33 18.80
C MET A 481 18.23 -28.84 17.36
N HIS A 482 18.87 -29.99 17.19
CA HIS A 482 19.31 -30.51 15.88
C HIS A 482 18.20 -30.68 14.84
N GLU A 483 17.03 -31.22 15.22
CA GLU A 483 15.89 -31.43 14.30
C GLU A 483 15.33 -30.10 13.74
N ALA A 484 15.31 -29.05 14.58
CA ALA A 484 14.85 -27.73 14.18
C ALA A 484 15.83 -27.06 13.21
N VAL A 485 17.15 -27.28 13.36
CA VAL A 485 18.16 -26.76 12.42
C VAL A 485 17.97 -27.35 11.02
N GLU A 486 17.83 -28.67 10.92
CA GLU A 486 17.64 -29.35 9.63
C GLU A 486 16.38 -28.85 8.90
N ARG A 487 15.29 -28.67 9.66
CA ARG A 487 14.02 -28.20 9.10
C ARG A 487 14.07 -26.75 8.64
N ILE A 488 14.67 -25.85 9.43
CA ILE A 488 14.84 -24.44 9.04
C ILE A 488 15.74 -24.35 7.80
N GLU A 489 16.83 -25.12 7.73
CA GLU A 489 17.71 -25.15 6.55
C GLU A 489 16.99 -25.67 5.31
N HIS A 490 16.15 -26.70 5.45
CA HIS A 490 15.33 -27.22 4.36
C HIS A 490 14.38 -26.14 3.81
N VAL A 491 13.65 -25.46 4.69
CA VAL A 491 12.75 -24.35 4.32
C VAL A 491 13.52 -23.19 3.68
N MET A 492 14.70 -22.84 4.19
CA MET A 492 15.52 -21.79 3.58
C MET A 492 16.02 -22.15 2.18
N ARG A 493 16.29 -23.44 1.91
CA ARG A 493 16.68 -23.91 0.56
C ARG A 493 15.50 -23.88 -0.40
N THR A 494 14.31 -24.30 0.03
CA THR A 494 13.10 -24.28 -0.80
C THR A 494 12.60 -22.86 -1.05
N VAL A 495 12.65 -21.95 -0.07
CA VAL A 495 12.27 -20.53 -0.23
C VAL A 495 13.30 -19.73 -1.04
N LYS A 496 14.59 -20.09 -1.03
CA LYS A 496 15.58 -19.48 -1.93
C LYS A 496 15.36 -19.84 -3.40
N LEU A 497 14.76 -21.00 -3.68
CA LEU A 497 14.46 -21.43 -5.05
C LEU A 497 13.27 -20.68 -5.66
N THR A 498 12.44 -20.01 -4.85
CA THR A 498 11.32 -19.18 -5.31
C THR A 498 11.63 -17.68 -5.41
N ALA A 499 12.86 -17.25 -5.15
CA ALA A 499 13.28 -15.85 -5.29
C ALA A 499 14.49 -15.70 -6.23
N PRO A 500 14.32 -15.04 -7.40
CA PRO A 500 15.43 -14.41 -8.08
C PRO A 500 15.27 -12.88 -8.21
N VAL A 501 16.34 -12.22 -7.76
CA VAL A 501 16.98 -11.00 -8.27
C VAL A 501 16.36 -9.63 -7.92
N LYS A 502 17.27 -8.79 -7.42
CA LYS A 502 17.18 -7.39 -6.98
C LYS A 502 16.28 -6.46 -7.80
#